data_AF-A0A1I0HRP5-F1
#
_entry.id   AF-A0A1I0HRP5-F1
#
_cell.length_a   1.000
_cell.length_b   1.000
_cell.length_c   1.000
_cell.angle_alpha   90.00
_cell.angle_beta   90.00
_cell.angle_gamma   90.00
#
_symmetry.space_group_name_H-M   'P 1'
#
loop_
_entity.id
_entity.type
_entity.pdbx_description
1 polymer ?
#
loop_
_entity_poly.entity_id
_entity_poly.type
_entity_poly.pdbx_seq_one_letter_code
_entity_poly.pdbx_strand_id
1 'polypeptide(L)'
;MLYALRYYHRYYLRSYRFAAPLTVCLGFIFFLYGIVPNPVMDSYAVTATLMFLIAAWLCFGFIDLEDETQQILTFLHSGKIMRLYALKLLYLWMFSLPLSVFAIVYPIIFDKFDHAPTVAQVLTAFLCHQIAVWLGIAVAAWFNRRLFRSGMVAFLVLCLVLTAALGGQGIVNRTSPALGWLIPPFRMVLHLLSDRPQAESSPGLAELLYPILYIILLVALFLYIMQRRRFESRAQ
;
A
#
# COMPACT_ATOMS: atom_id res chain seq x y z
N MET A 1 9.44 -16.11 -13.89
CA MET A 1 9.04 -14.90 -13.12
C MET A 1 8.26 -13.95 -14.00
N LEU A 2 8.85 -13.46 -15.10
CA LEU A 2 8.19 -12.56 -16.05
C LEU A 2 6.86 -13.10 -16.61
N TYR A 3 6.78 -14.39 -16.96
CA TYR A 3 5.54 -15.02 -17.44
C TYR A 3 4.40 -14.96 -16.42
N ALA A 4 4.69 -15.14 -15.13
CA ALA A 4 3.69 -15.05 -14.06
C ALA A 4 3.22 -13.61 -13.85
N LEU A 5 4.13 -12.63 -13.92
CA LEU A 5 3.76 -11.21 -13.86
C LEU A 5 2.89 -10.79 -15.06
N ARG A 6 3.22 -11.27 -16.27
CA ARG A 6 2.40 -11.05 -17.47
C ARG A 6 1.01 -11.70 -17.34
N TYR A 7 0.95 -12.90 -16.79
CA TYR A 7 -0.31 -13.58 -16.49
C TYR A 7 -1.16 -12.75 -15.52
N TYR A 8 -0.61 -12.35 -14.37
CA TYR A 8 -1.31 -11.52 -13.39
C TYR A 8 -1.75 -10.18 -13.97
N HIS A 9 -0.92 -9.54 -14.79
CA HIS A 9 -1.28 -8.32 -15.50
C HIS A 9 -2.52 -8.50 -16.37
N ARG A 10 -2.53 -9.52 -17.24
CA ARG A 10 -3.66 -9.78 -18.14
C ARG A 10 -4.92 -10.18 -17.37
N TYR A 11 -4.75 -10.97 -16.31
CA TYR A 11 -5.85 -11.43 -15.48
C TYR A 11 -6.50 -10.27 -14.72
N TYR A 12 -5.69 -9.37 -14.14
CA TYR A 12 -6.21 -8.21 -13.42
C TYR A 12 -6.94 -7.25 -14.34
N LEU A 13 -6.39 -6.95 -15.51
CA LEU A 13 -7.02 -6.05 -16.48
C LEU A 13 -8.39 -6.57 -16.94
N ARG A 14 -8.53 -7.88 -17.14
CA ARG A 14 -9.82 -8.50 -17.53
C ARG A 14 -10.86 -8.52 -16.41
N SER A 15 -10.43 -8.38 -15.15
CA SER A 15 -11.34 -8.37 -14.00
C SER A 15 -12.04 -7.03 -13.78
N TYR A 16 -11.51 -5.94 -14.36
CA TYR A 16 -11.94 -4.56 -14.14
C TYR A 16 -11.97 -4.10 -12.66
N ARG A 17 -11.52 -4.92 -11.71
CA ARG A 17 -11.53 -4.58 -10.27
C ARG A 17 -10.59 -3.42 -9.90
N PHE A 18 -9.63 -3.10 -10.76
CA PHE A 18 -8.75 -1.95 -10.61
C PHE A 18 -9.43 -0.62 -10.97
N ALA A 19 -10.52 -0.64 -11.75
CA ALA A 19 -11.10 0.55 -12.34
C ALA A 19 -11.58 1.54 -11.28
N ALA A 20 -12.38 1.08 -10.30
CA ALA A 20 -12.87 1.95 -9.24
C ALA A 20 -11.75 2.58 -8.39
N PRO A 21 -10.76 1.83 -7.85
CA PRO A 21 -9.61 2.42 -7.15
C PRO A 21 -8.85 3.44 -8.01
N LEU A 22 -8.64 3.14 -9.31
CA LEU A 22 -7.91 4.01 -10.21
C LEU A 22 -8.66 5.33 -10.46
N THR A 23 -9.96 5.25 -10.73
CA THR A 23 -10.82 6.42 -10.95
C THR A 23 -10.88 7.30 -9.71
N VAL A 24 -11.04 6.71 -8.51
CA VAL A 24 -11.03 7.46 -7.25
C VAL A 24 -9.68 8.14 -7.05
N CYS A 25 -8.58 7.43 -7.29
CA CYS A 25 -7.25 7.99 -7.16
C CYS A 25 -7.02 9.19 -8.09
N LEU A 26 -7.31 9.04 -9.38
CA LEU A 26 -7.10 10.10 -10.36
C LEU A 26 -8.04 11.28 -10.10
N GLY A 27 -9.32 11.01 -9.84
CA GLY A 27 -10.31 12.04 -9.49
C GLY A 27 -9.91 12.83 -8.25
N PHE A 28 -9.39 12.16 -7.22
CA PHE A 28 -8.91 12.81 -6.02
C PHE A 28 -7.67 13.68 -6.26
N ILE A 29 -6.70 13.22 -7.06
CA ILE A 29 -5.51 14.02 -7.41
C ILE A 29 -5.92 15.30 -8.16
N PHE A 30 -6.84 15.18 -9.13
CA PHE A 30 -7.35 16.36 -9.84
C PHE A 30 -8.13 17.30 -8.92
N PHE A 31 -8.92 16.76 -7.99
CA PHE A 31 -9.64 17.54 -7.00
C PHE A 31 -8.68 18.30 -6.07
N LEU A 32 -7.69 17.61 -5.51
CA LEU A 32 -6.71 18.17 -4.58
C LEU A 32 -5.97 19.37 -5.20
N TYR A 33 -5.50 19.23 -6.44
CA TYR A 33 -4.77 20.28 -7.16
C TYR A 33 -5.69 21.19 -8.02
N GLY A 34 -7.00 21.16 -7.76
CA GLY A 34 -7.98 22.03 -8.38
C GLY A 34 -7.94 23.47 -7.82
N ILE A 35 -7.49 23.62 -6.57
CA ILE A 35 -7.30 24.90 -5.89
C ILE A 35 -5.80 25.11 -5.67
N VAL A 36 -5.26 26.27 -6.02
CA VAL A 36 -3.81 26.58 -6.06
C VAL A 36 -3.60 27.95 -5.39
N PRO A 37 -2.44 28.22 -4.74
CA PRO A 37 -1.27 27.36 -4.58
C PRO A 37 -1.37 26.36 -3.42
N ASN A 38 -0.71 25.22 -3.58
CA ASN A 38 -0.64 24.20 -2.54
C ASN A 38 0.76 24.12 -1.90
N PRO A 39 0.85 23.92 -0.57
CA PRO A 39 2.13 23.63 0.08
C PRO A 39 2.69 22.29 -0.41
N VAL A 40 3.94 22.29 -0.88
CA VAL A 40 4.59 21.10 -1.50
C VAL A 40 4.49 19.84 -0.64
N MET A 41 5.06 19.90 0.56
CA MET A 41 5.27 18.71 1.39
C MET A 41 3.96 18.19 2.00
N ASP A 42 3.10 19.08 2.48
CA ASP A 42 1.77 18.72 3.00
C ASP A 42 0.88 18.10 1.90
N SER A 43 0.94 18.62 0.68
CA SER A 43 0.22 18.01 -0.45
C SER A 43 0.70 16.60 -0.75
N TYR A 44 2.02 16.38 -0.69
CA TYR A 44 2.58 15.03 -0.79
C TYR A 44 2.18 14.12 0.37
N ALA A 45 1.99 14.65 1.58
CA ALA A 45 1.45 13.88 2.70
C ALA A 45 0.03 13.38 2.41
N VAL A 46 -0.81 14.24 1.84
CA VAL A 46 -2.17 13.90 1.42
C VAL A 46 -2.14 12.84 0.31
N THR A 47 -1.31 13.00 -0.73
CA THR A 47 -1.23 12.00 -1.81
C THR A 47 -0.59 10.69 -1.38
N ALA A 48 0.36 10.71 -0.44
CA ALA A 48 0.92 9.48 0.16
C ALA A 48 -0.15 8.73 0.98
N THR A 49 -1.01 9.45 1.69
CA THR A 49 -2.18 8.88 2.40
C THR A 49 -3.16 8.23 1.43
N LEU A 50 -3.46 8.92 0.32
CA LEU A 50 -4.25 8.35 -0.76
C LEU A 50 -3.60 7.07 -1.30
N MET A 51 -2.29 7.08 -1.56
CA MET A 51 -1.58 5.89 -2.07
C MET A 51 -1.62 4.71 -1.11
N PHE A 52 -1.50 4.94 0.19
CA PHE A 52 -1.66 3.91 1.21
C PHE A 52 -3.04 3.23 1.12
N LEU A 53 -4.11 4.03 1.06
CA LEU A 53 -5.49 3.53 0.98
C LEU A 53 -5.78 2.84 -0.36
N ILE A 54 -5.36 3.43 -1.47
CA ILE A 54 -5.56 2.87 -2.82
C ILE A 54 -4.77 1.57 -2.98
N ALA A 55 -3.54 1.49 -2.49
CA ALA A 55 -2.74 0.27 -2.55
C ALA A 55 -3.36 -0.87 -1.71
N ALA A 56 -3.92 -0.55 -0.54
CA ALA A 56 -4.68 -1.51 0.26
C ALA A 56 -5.94 -2.00 -0.49
N TRP A 57 -6.69 -1.10 -1.13
CA TRP A 57 -7.88 -1.44 -1.91
C TRP A 57 -7.55 -2.32 -3.12
N LEU A 58 -6.53 -1.95 -3.90
CA LEU A 58 -6.03 -2.75 -5.02
C LEU A 58 -5.63 -4.15 -4.56
N CYS A 59 -4.91 -4.25 -3.43
CA CYS A 59 -4.48 -5.53 -2.87
C CYS A 59 -5.66 -6.40 -2.42
N PHE A 60 -6.60 -5.85 -1.65
CA PHE A 60 -7.78 -6.59 -1.18
C PHE A 60 -8.61 -7.14 -2.36
N GLY A 61 -8.78 -6.36 -3.43
CA GLY A 61 -9.49 -6.80 -4.63
C GLY A 61 -8.75 -7.84 -5.48
N PHE A 62 -7.42 -7.93 -5.35
CA PHE A 62 -6.55 -8.74 -6.20
C PHE A 62 -6.04 -10.03 -5.53
N ILE A 63 -5.79 -10.04 -4.22
CA ILE A 63 -5.08 -11.14 -3.54
C ILE A 63 -5.77 -12.50 -3.73
N ASP A 64 -7.11 -12.48 -3.72
CA ASP A 64 -8.01 -13.61 -3.96
C ASP A 64 -8.70 -13.54 -5.34
N LEU A 65 -8.09 -12.86 -6.32
CA LEU A 65 -8.68 -12.77 -7.65
C LEU A 65 -8.74 -14.12 -8.36
N GLU A 66 -7.70 -14.94 -8.22
CA GLU A 66 -7.69 -16.31 -8.76
C GLU A 66 -8.65 -17.18 -7.94
N ASP A 67 -9.54 -17.89 -8.62
CA ASP A 67 -10.31 -18.94 -7.98
C ASP A 67 -9.40 -20.10 -7.51
N GLU A 68 -9.85 -20.88 -6.53
CA GLU A 68 -9.06 -21.93 -5.88
C GLU A 68 -8.52 -22.94 -6.90
N THR A 69 -9.36 -23.39 -7.83
CA THR A 69 -8.96 -24.32 -8.91
C THR A 69 -7.83 -23.74 -9.77
N GLN A 70 -7.96 -22.47 -10.17
CA GLN A 70 -6.90 -21.80 -10.94
C GLN A 70 -5.63 -21.63 -10.12
N GLN A 71 -5.75 -21.31 -8.83
CA GLN A 71 -4.61 -21.17 -7.93
C GLN A 71 -3.85 -22.49 -7.74
N ILE A 72 -4.53 -23.65 -7.73
CA ILE A 72 -3.89 -24.97 -7.72
C ILE A 72 -3.07 -25.18 -9.00
N LEU A 73 -3.62 -24.85 -10.17
CA LEU A 73 -2.91 -24.96 -11.46
C LEU A 73 -1.70 -24.02 -11.52
N THR A 74 -1.85 -22.77 -11.08
CA THR A 74 -0.72 -21.82 -11.01
C THR A 74 0.34 -22.32 -10.01
N PHE A 75 -0.09 -22.96 -8.92
CA PHE A 75 0.80 -23.56 -7.93
C PHE A 75 1.59 -24.74 -8.50
N LEU A 76 0.96 -25.65 -9.24
CA LEU A 76 1.62 -26.80 -9.87
C LEU A 76 2.75 -26.37 -10.81
N HIS A 77 2.56 -25.29 -11.56
CA HIS A 77 3.60 -24.73 -12.44
C HIS A 77 4.71 -23.97 -11.69
N SER A 78 4.39 -23.33 -10.56
CA SER A 78 5.34 -22.49 -9.81
C SER A 78 6.15 -23.25 -8.75
N GLY A 79 5.63 -24.39 -8.28
CA GLY A 79 6.26 -25.29 -7.31
C GLY A 79 6.24 -24.80 -5.85
N LYS A 80 6.13 -23.49 -5.60
CA LYS A 80 6.14 -22.89 -4.25
C LYS A 80 5.02 -21.86 -4.07
N ILE A 81 4.18 -22.04 -3.05
CA ILE A 81 3.04 -21.15 -2.74
C ILE A 81 3.52 -19.77 -2.29
N MET A 82 4.63 -19.69 -1.52
CA MET A 82 5.25 -18.41 -1.15
C MET A 82 5.64 -17.62 -2.39
N ARG A 83 6.18 -18.29 -3.42
CA ARG A 83 6.59 -17.63 -4.66
C ARG A 83 5.38 -17.02 -5.37
N LEU A 84 4.23 -17.69 -5.36
CA LEU A 84 3.00 -17.14 -5.95
C LEU A 84 2.56 -15.86 -5.22
N TYR A 85 2.42 -15.91 -3.90
CA TYR A 85 2.01 -14.75 -3.12
C TYR A 85 3.03 -13.61 -3.21
N ALA A 86 4.33 -13.89 -3.16
CA ALA A 86 5.37 -12.89 -3.37
C ALA A 86 5.25 -12.22 -4.75
N LEU A 87 4.93 -12.99 -5.81
CA LEU A 87 4.69 -12.44 -7.14
C LEU A 87 3.40 -11.61 -7.23
N LYS A 88 2.35 -11.97 -6.49
CA LYS A 88 1.13 -11.14 -6.38
C LYS A 88 1.43 -9.80 -5.73
N LEU A 89 2.16 -9.79 -4.62
CA LEU A 89 2.54 -8.56 -3.92
C LEU A 89 3.46 -7.69 -4.79
N LEU A 90 4.47 -8.30 -5.44
CA LEU A 90 5.36 -7.60 -6.36
C LEU A 90 4.59 -7.01 -7.56
N TYR A 91 3.66 -7.77 -8.14
CA TYR A 91 2.82 -7.29 -9.23
C TYR A 91 1.99 -6.07 -8.81
N LEU A 92 1.36 -6.11 -7.64
CA LEU A 92 0.59 -4.98 -7.11
C LEU A 92 1.45 -3.74 -6.93
N TRP A 93 2.65 -3.88 -6.37
CA TRP A 93 3.59 -2.75 -6.24
C TRP A 93 3.95 -2.16 -7.61
N MET A 94 4.28 -3.00 -8.59
CA MET A 94 4.56 -2.56 -9.97
C MET A 94 3.35 -1.86 -10.61
N PHE A 95 2.13 -2.31 -10.32
CA PHE A 95 0.90 -1.71 -10.83
C PHE A 95 0.61 -0.34 -10.20
N SER A 96 0.91 -0.16 -8.91
CA SER A 96 0.77 1.11 -8.20
C SER A 96 1.89 2.12 -8.50
N LEU A 97 3.05 1.67 -8.99
CA LEU A 97 4.20 2.53 -9.23
C LEU A 97 3.87 3.69 -10.20
N PRO A 98 3.26 3.49 -11.38
CA PRO A 98 2.85 4.59 -12.25
C PRO A 98 1.91 5.59 -11.57
N LEU A 99 1.02 5.12 -10.69
CA LEU A 99 0.08 5.96 -9.96
C LEU A 99 0.79 6.84 -8.93
N SER A 100 1.78 6.28 -8.24
CA SER A 100 2.64 7.01 -7.30
C SER A 100 3.50 8.07 -8.01
N VAL A 101 4.04 7.74 -9.19
CA VAL A 101 4.80 8.68 -10.02
C VAL A 101 3.90 9.79 -10.54
N PHE A 102 2.69 9.46 -11.00
CA PHE A 102 1.70 10.44 -11.44
C PHE A 102 1.33 11.42 -10.32
N ALA A 103 1.09 10.93 -9.10
CA ALA A 103 0.76 11.78 -7.94
C ALA A 103 1.85 12.80 -7.60
N ILE A 104 3.12 12.48 -7.88
CA ILE A 104 4.27 13.36 -7.62
C ILE A 104 4.50 14.31 -8.80
N VAL A 105 4.50 13.77 -10.03
CA VAL A 105 4.92 14.51 -11.23
C VAL A 105 3.83 15.46 -11.73
N TYR A 106 2.55 15.11 -11.58
CA TYR A 106 1.43 15.93 -12.01
C TYR A 106 1.48 17.37 -11.46
N PRO A 107 1.54 17.62 -10.14
CA PRO A 107 1.54 18.98 -9.63
C PRO A 107 2.81 19.79 -9.99
N ILE A 108 3.93 19.11 -10.29
CA ILE A 108 5.17 19.75 -10.75
C ILE A 108 5.01 20.27 -12.18
N ILE A 109 4.51 19.44 -13.10
CA ILE A 109 4.35 19.80 -14.52
C ILE A 109 3.33 20.94 -14.69
N PHE A 110 2.29 20.94 -13.86
CA PHE A 110 1.18 21.91 -13.97
C PHE A 110 1.28 23.08 -12.98
N ASP A 111 2.46 23.29 -12.38
CA ASP A 111 2.76 24.42 -11.48
C ASP A 111 1.70 24.64 -10.39
N LYS A 112 1.37 23.56 -9.67
CA LYS A 112 0.28 23.53 -8.68
C LYS A 112 0.71 23.91 -7.26
N PHE A 113 2.01 24.15 -7.07
CA PHE A 113 2.61 24.41 -5.78
C PHE A 113 2.85 25.91 -5.53
N ASP A 114 3.01 26.27 -4.26
CA ASP A 114 3.41 27.62 -3.82
C ASP A 114 4.86 27.98 -4.19
N HIS A 115 5.72 26.98 -4.35
CA HIS A 115 7.08 27.11 -4.85
C HIS A 115 7.50 25.86 -5.63
N ALA A 116 8.54 26.01 -6.46
CA ALA A 116 9.11 24.88 -7.18
C ALA A 116 9.74 23.88 -6.18
N PRO A 117 9.35 22.59 -6.21
CA PRO A 117 9.88 21.61 -5.27
C PRO A 117 11.34 21.31 -5.57
N THR A 118 12.15 21.26 -4.51
CA THR A 118 13.55 20.86 -4.58
C THR A 118 13.69 19.37 -4.92
N VAL A 119 14.82 18.97 -5.51
CA VAL A 119 15.11 17.56 -5.83
C VAL A 119 15.00 16.66 -4.59
N ALA A 120 15.46 17.15 -3.44
CA ALA A 120 15.39 16.40 -2.19
C ALA A 120 13.94 16.21 -1.71
N GLN A 121 13.08 17.22 -1.81
CA GLN A 121 11.64 17.08 -1.52
C GLN A 121 10.98 16.05 -2.44
N VAL A 122 11.30 16.05 -3.74
CA VAL A 122 10.76 15.07 -4.70
C VAL A 122 11.23 13.65 -4.38
N LEU A 123 12.51 13.46 -4.04
CA LEU A 123 13.04 12.14 -3.65
C LEU A 123 12.40 11.64 -2.36
N THR A 124 12.26 12.52 -1.36
CA THR A 124 11.61 12.19 -0.08
C THR A 124 10.14 11.84 -0.29
N ALA A 125 9.42 12.61 -1.10
CA ALA A 125 8.05 12.30 -1.51
C ALA A 125 7.97 10.93 -2.19
N PHE A 126 8.87 10.64 -3.14
CA PHE A 126 8.90 9.35 -3.82
C PHE A 126 9.11 8.18 -2.86
N LEU A 127 10.13 8.25 -1.99
CA LEU A 127 10.38 7.20 -0.99
C LEU A 127 9.18 7.00 -0.06
N CYS A 128 8.59 8.09 0.42
CA CYS A 128 7.42 8.05 1.29
C CYS A 128 6.20 7.44 0.58
N HIS A 129 5.96 7.75 -0.69
CA HIS A 129 4.91 7.12 -1.50
C HIS A 129 5.17 5.62 -1.67
N GLN A 130 6.42 5.19 -1.88
CA GLN A 130 6.73 3.76 -1.98
C GLN A 130 6.52 3.03 -0.66
N ILE A 131 6.90 3.64 0.48
CA ILE A 131 6.62 3.08 1.81
C ILE A 131 5.11 2.98 2.04
N ALA A 132 4.36 4.04 1.71
CA ALA A 132 2.90 4.06 1.83
C ALA A 132 2.24 2.94 1.00
N VAL A 133 2.63 2.79 -0.26
CA VAL A 133 2.15 1.73 -1.15
C VAL A 133 2.44 0.34 -0.58
N TRP A 134 3.69 0.09 -0.19
CA TRP A 134 4.08 -1.21 0.36
C TRP A 134 3.38 -1.52 1.68
N LEU A 135 3.22 -0.53 2.56
CA LEU A 135 2.50 -0.70 3.81
C LEU A 135 1.03 -1.05 3.57
N GLY A 136 0.38 -0.37 2.62
CA GLY A 136 -1.01 -0.64 2.23
C GLY A 136 -1.19 -2.06 1.68
N ILE A 137 -0.32 -2.46 0.74
CA ILE A 137 -0.30 -3.82 0.17
C ILE A 137 -0.06 -4.85 1.26
N ALA A 138 0.95 -4.64 2.11
CA ALA A 138 1.34 -5.60 3.13
C ALA A 138 0.20 -5.81 4.13
N VAL A 139 -0.41 -4.74 4.64
CA VAL A 139 -1.55 -4.81 5.56
C VAL A 139 -2.75 -5.52 4.91
N ALA A 140 -3.15 -5.10 3.71
CA ALA A 140 -4.32 -5.66 3.03
C ALA A 140 -4.17 -7.14 2.65
N ALA A 141 -2.95 -7.62 2.37
CA ALA A 141 -2.69 -9.02 2.01
C ALA A 141 -3.17 -10.02 3.08
N TRP A 142 -3.20 -9.61 4.35
CA TRP A 142 -3.70 -10.41 5.47
C TRP A 142 -5.21 -10.63 5.46
N PHE A 143 -5.96 -9.77 4.79
CA PHE A 143 -7.42 -9.78 4.79
C PHE A 143 -7.95 -10.56 3.59
N ASN A 144 -7.56 -11.84 3.53
CA ASN A 144 -7.93 -12.76 2.44
C ASN A 144 -8.83 -13.91 2.95
N ARG A 145 -9.45 -14.63 2.01
CA ARG A 145 -10.40 -15.75 2.25
C ARG A 145 -9.80 -16.93 3.00
N ARG A 146 -8.47 -17.07 3.05
CA ARG A 146 -7.81 -18.15 3.82
C ARG A 146 -7.68 -17.82 5.30
N LEU A 147 -7.67 -16.53 5.64
CA LEU A 147 -7.56 -16.04 7.01
C LEU A 147 -8.93 -15.65 7.58
N PHE A 148 -9.83 -15.15 6.75
CA PHE A 148 -11.18 -14.72 7.13
C PHE A 148 -12.27 -15.59 6.50
N ARG A 149 -13.30 -15.93 7.29
CA ARG A 149 -14.47 -16.70 6.81
C ARG A 149 -15.40 -15.88 5.92
N SER A 150 -15.56 -14.59 6.22
CA SER A 150 -16.43 -13.68 5.50
C SER A 150 -15.63 -12.53 4.90
N GLY A 151 -15.78 -12.31 3.59
CA GLY A 151 -15.14 -11.19 2.90
C GLY A 151 -15.60 -9.83 3.45
N MET A 152 -16.85 -9.71 3.89
CA MET A 152 -17.36 -8.50 4.51
C MET A 152 -16.67 -8.22 5.85
N VAL A 153 -16.49 -9.24 6.69
CA VAL A 153 -15.76 -9.08 7.96
C VAL A 153 -14.30 -8.73 7.71
N ALA A 154 -13.65 -9.39 6.74
CA ALA A 154 -12.27 -9.08 6.35
C ALA A 154 -12.14 -7.60 5.93
N PHE A 155 -13.07 -7.12 5.09
CA PHE A 155 -13.10 -5.73 4.65
C PHE A 155 -13.30 -4.74 5.79
N LEU A 156 -14.27 -4.98 6.69
CA LEU A 156 -14.54 -4.09 7.82
C LEU A 156 -13.35 -4.00 8.79
N VAL A 157 -12.71 -5.13 9.08
CA VAL A 157 -11.52 -5.13 9.95
C VAL A 157 -10.33 -4.47 9.22
N LEU A 158 -10.17 -4.65 7.91
CA LEU A 158 -9.18 -3.90 7.14
C LEU A 158 -9.42 -2.40 7.25
N CYS A 159 -10.65 -1.91 7.06
CA CYS A 159 -10.99 -0.49 7.23
C CYS A 159 -10.66 0.01 8.65
N LEU A 160 -10.95 -0.80 9.69
CA LEU A 160 -10.58 -0.47 11.07
C LEU A 160 -9.06 -0.35 11.25
N VAL A 161 -8.28 -1.26 10.67
CA VAL A 161 -6.81 -1.22 10.76
C VAL A 161 -6.24 -0.02 10.00
N LEU A 162 -6.75 0.28 8.80
CA LEU A 162 -6.31 1.45 8.03
C LEU A 162 -6.64 2.76 8.75
N THR A 163 -7.84 2.89 9.32
CA THR A 163 -8.22 4.08 10.10
C THR A 163 -7.39 4.23 11.37
N ALA A 164 -7.10 3.12 12.07
CA ALA A 164 -6.17 3.11 13.19
C ALA A 164 -4.74 3.50 12.79
N ALA A 165 -4.27 3.11 11.60
CA ALA A 165 -2.96 3.51 11.09
C ALA A 165 -2.85 5.03 10.86
N LEU A 166 -3.95 5.66 10.41
CA LEU A 166 -3.99 7.10 10.15
C LEU A 166 -4.18 7.95 11.41
N GLY A 167 -5.05 7.53 12.34
CA GLY A 167 -5.47 8.34 13.49
C GLY A 167 -5.24 7.73 14.87
N GLY A 168 -4.74 6.49 14.95
CA GLY A 168 -4.69 5.70 16.20
C GLY A 168 -3.66 6.17 17.22
N GLN A 169 -2.77 7.11 16.87
CA GLN A 169 -1.75 7.66 17.78
C GLN A 169 -2.37 8.30 19.04
N GLY A 170 -3.49 9.02 18.90
CA GLY A 170 -4.20 9.59 20.04
C GLY A 170 -4.69 8.52 21.02
N ILE A 171 -5.02 7.32 20.52
CA ILE A 171 -5.44 6.18 21.34
C ILE A 171 -4.23 5.54 22.03
N VAL A 172 -3.14 5.31 21.31
CA VAL A 172 -1.89 4.74 21.86
C VAL A 172 -1.37 5.59 23.01
N ASN A 173 -1.33 6.92 22.83
CA ASN A 173 -0.84 7.85 23.84
C ASN A 173 -1.66 7.84 25.14
N ARG A 174 -2.93 7.42 25.07
CA ARG A 174 -3.85 7.37 26.23
C ARG A 174 -4.00 5.98 26.85
N THR A 175 -3.54 4.93 26.19
CA THR A 175 -3.80 3.54 26.61
C THR A 175 -2.51 2.80 26.99
N SER A 176 -1.71 2.40 26.01
CA SER A 176 -0.45 1.69 26.24
C SER A 176 0.50 1.83 25.05
N PRO A 177 1.80 2.06 25.29
CA PRO A 177 2.81 2.13 24.22
C PRO A 177 2.97 0.79 23.48
N ALA A 178 2.62 -0.34 24.10
CA ALA A 178 2.68 -1.66 23.44
C ALA A 178 1.72 -1.74 22.24
N LEU A 179 0.59 -1.03 22.28
CA LEU A 179 -0.39 -1.00 21.20
C LEU A 179 0.19 -0.33 19.93
N GLY A 180 1.18 0.55 20.10
CA GLY A 180 1.87 1.21 19.00
C GLY A 180 2.62 0.25 18.07
N TRP A 181 2.98 -0.94 18.56
CA TRP A 181 3.62 -1.98 17.72
C TRP A 181 2.63 -2.71 16.82
N LEU A 182 1.36 -2.76 17.19
CA LEU A 182 0.32 -3.43 16.40
C LEU A 182 -0.18 -2.55 15.25
N ILE A 183 -0.18 -1.24 15.47
CA ILE A 183 -0.68 -0.27 14.49
C ILE A 183 0.36 -0.07 13.38
N PRO A 184 -0.02 -0.16 12.09
CA PRO A 184 0.91 0.11 10.99
C PRO A 184 1.53 1.50 11.13
N PRO A 185 2.85 1.66 10.98
CA PRO A 185 3.57 2.89 11.32
C PRO A 185 3.45 3.99 10.26
N PHE A 186 2.24 4.24 9.75
CA PHE A 186 1.99 5.24 8.71
C PHE A 186 2.25 6.68 9.19
N ARG A 187 2.14 6.98 10.49
CA ARG A 187 2.50 8.32 11.01
C ARG A 187 3.93 8.71 10.63
N MET A 188 4.88 7.77 10.56
CA MET A 188 6.26 8.13 10.19
C MET A 188 6.34 8.74 8.79
N VAL A 189 5.50 8.27 7.86
CA VAL A 189 5.36 8.86 6.52
C VAL A 189 4.78 10.28 6.62
N LEU A 190 3.74 10.48 7.43
CA LEU A 190 3.14 11.81 7.63
C LEU A 190 4.11 12.79 8.28
N HIS A 191 4.88 12.35 9.27
CA HIS A 191 5.86 13.19 9.96
C HIS A 191 6.97 13.66 9.01
N LEU A 192 7.46 12.77 8.14
CA LEU A 192 8.45 13.11 7.12
C LEU A 192 7.93 14.09 6.06
N LEU A 193 6.62 14.07 5.80
CA LEU A 193 6.00 14.89 4.76
C LEU A 193 5.30 16.15 5.27
N SER A 194 4.94 16.26 6.55
CA SER A 194 4.13 17.39 7.05
C SER A 194 4.74 18.05 8.29
N ASP A 195 5.41 17.30 9.16
CA ASP A 195 5.88 17.81 10.45
C ASP A 195 7.33 18.34 10.41
N ARG A 196 8.08 18.12 9.31
CA ARG A 196 9.47 18.59 9.17
C ARG A 196 9.54 20.01 8.60
N PRO A 197 10.51 20.83 9.07
CA PRO A 197 10.82 22.11 8.43
C PRO A 197 11.15 21.88 6.95
N GLN A 198 10.48 22.62 6.06
CA GLN A 198 10.61 22.46 4.60
C GLN A 198 12.06 22.61 4.08
N ALA A 199 12.96 23.22 4.88
CA ALA A 199 14.37 23.44 4.59
C ALA A 199 15.29 22.22 4.81
N GLU A 200 14.87 21.20 5.58
CA GLU A 200 15.71 20.02 5.93
C GLU A 200 15.20 18.76 5.23
N SER A 201 15.48 18.67 3.94
CA SER A 201 14.77 17.75 3.02
C SER A 201 15.35 16.33 2.92
N SER A 202 16.49 16.01 3.55
CA SER A 202 17.00 14.63 3.59
C SER A 202 16.50 13.88 4.83
N PRO A 203 15.69 12.82 4.67
CA PRO A 203 15.24 12.02 5.81
C PRO A 203 16.43 11.37 6.49
N GLY A 204 16.41 11.35 7.83
CA GLY A 204 17.38 10.54 8.57
C GLY A 204 17.18 9.07 8.23
N LEU A 205 18.26 8.32 7.98
CA LEU A 205 18.18 6.88 7.64
C LEU A 205 17.34 6.10 8.66
N ALA A 206 17.44 6.45 9.94
CA ALA A 206 16.68 5.82 11.03
C ALA A 206 15.16 5.97 10.89
N GLU A 207 14.67 7.10 10.38
CA GLU A 207 13.23 7.38 10.24
C GLU A 207 12.58 6.52 9.14
N LEU A 208 13.35 6.18 8.10
CA LEU A 208 12.92 5.29 7.02
C LEU A 208 13.06 3.81 7.39
N LEU A 209 14.04 3.46 8.21
CA LEU A 209 14.33 2.06 8.55
C LEU A 209 13.18 1.39 9.29
N TYR A 210 12.54 2.07 10.25
CA TYR A 210 11.46 1.49 11.04
C TYR A 210 10.25 1.01 10.19
N PRO A 211 9.61 1.85 9.35
CA PRO A 211 8.51 1.38 8.50
C PRO A 211 8.95 0.31 7.49
N ILE A 212 10.17 0.38 6.97
CA ILE A 212 10.71 -0.64 6.06
C ILE A 212 10.83 -2.00 6.76
N LEU A 213 11.41 -2.03 7.96
CA LEU A 213 11.54 -3.25 8.77
C LEU A 213 10.17 -3.83 9.12
N TYR A 214 9.21 -2.97 9.47
CA TYR A 214 7.83 -3.37 9.74
C TYR A 214 7.18 -4.03 8.50
N ILE A 215 7.32 -3.43 7.32
CA ILE A 215 6.83 -3.99 6.05
C ILE A 215 7.48 -5.35 5.78
N ILE A 216 8.81 -5.46 5.89
CA ILE A 216 9.55 -6.70 5.65
C ILE A 216 9.05 -7.80 6.59
N LEU A 217 8.93 -7.50 7.88
CA LEU A 217 8.41 -8.43 8.88
C LEU A 217 7.00 -8.89 8.53
N LEU A 218 6.10 -7.95 8.21
CA LEU A 218 4.69 -8.22 7.94
C LEU A 218 4.50 -9.05 6.66
N VAL A 219 5.29 -8.78 5.62
CA VAL A 219 5.31 -9.57 4.38
C VAL A 219 5.93 -10.94 4.61
N ALA A 220 7.06 -11.04 5.32
CA ALA A 220 7.70 -12.32 5.60
C ALA A 220 6.77 -13.24 6.41
N LEU A 221 6.11 -12.69 7.42
CA LEU A 221 5.19 -13.42 8.27
C LEU A 221 3.91 -13.83 7.51
N PHE A 222 3.38 -12.94 6.66
CA PHE A 222 2.30 -13.28 5.73
C PHE A 222 2.66 -14.47 4.83
N LEU A 223 3.80 -14.40 4.14
CA LEU A 223 4.23 -15.46 3.22
C LEU A 223 4.47 -16.78 3.97
N TYR A 224 5.03 -16.72 5.17
CA TYR A 224 5.24 -17.88 6.04
C TYR A 224 3.92 -18.57 6.43
N ILE A 225 2.91 -17.79 6.83
CA ILE A 225 1.59 -18.34 7.18
C ILE A 225 0.92 -18.94 5.94
N MET A 226 1.00 -18.28 4.78
CA MET A 226 0.46 -18.80 3.52
C MET A 226 1.16 -20.09 3.08
N GLN A 227 2.43 -20.29 3.44
CA GLN A 227 3.13 -21.54 3.22
C GLN A 227 2.62 -22.67 4.10
N ARG A 228 2.36 -22.39 5.38
CA ARG A 228 1.87 -23.40 6.33
C ARG A 228 0.42 -23.82 6.04
N ARG A 229 -0.45 -22.88 5.66
CA ARG A 229 -1.86 -23.14 5.32
C ARG A 229 -2.04 -23.65 3.87
N ARG A 230 -1.11 -24.45 3.38
CA ARG A 230 -1.13 -24.96 2.01
C ARG A 230 -2.13 -26.11 1.90
N PHE A 231 -3.23 -25.87 1.20
CA PHE A 231 -4.27 -26.88 0.89
C PHE A 231 -4.91 -27.53 2.13
N GLU A 232 -5.06 -26.79 3.22
CA GLU A 232 -6.08 -27.14 4.20
C GLU A 232 -7.44 -26.96 3.53
N SER A 233 -7.90 -28.02 2.85
CA SER A 233 -9.31 -28.24 2.56
C SER A 233 -10.02 -28.06 3.89
N ARG A 234 -10.78 -26.97 4.03
CA ARG A 234 -11.83 -26.96 5.04
C ARG A 234 -12.86 -27.94 4.54
N ALA A 235 -12.69 -29.20 4.95
CA ALA A 235 -13.78 -30.13 4.97
C ALA A 235 -14.88 -29.49 5.83
N GLN A 236 -16.03 -29.26 5.18
CA GLN A 236 -17.32 -28.86 5.73
C GLN A 236 -17.54 -27.36 5.94
#